data_AF-A0A1G2ZG18-F1
#
_entry.id   AF-A0A1G2ZG18-F1
#
_cell.length_a   1.000
_cell.length_b   1.000
_cell.length_c   1.000
_cell.angle_alpha   90.00
_cell.angle_beta   90.00
_cell.angle_gamma   90.00
#
_symmetry.space_group_name_H-M   'P 1'
#
loop_
_entity.id
_entity.type
_entity.pdbx_description
1 polymer ?
#
loop_
_entity_poly.entity_id
_entity_poly.type
_entity_poly.pdbx_seq_one_letter_code
_entity_poly.pdbx_strand_id
1 'polypeptide(L)'
;MPIPEAYVNNVGNLSKFLNEIRSAGVPERVTFEFLKTLGFKSSNDRPIITVLKGIGFLDQNGSPTEAYRAYRDHNQGPRVLANALKQTYSDIFLANTKAHELPVDKLKGIIATKISKGEGVVKLIAATFKTLAKAADFSDGPVVIPESAIAEDIELKQPNEEGPHLSHPAKAKMISGHGAALHYNIQIHFPTTTDVTVYNAIFKSLKEHLL
;
A
#
# COMPACT_ATOMS: atom_id res chain seq x y z
N MET A 1 -1.74 4.17 11.88
CA MET A 1 -2.99 4.41 11.11
C MET A 1 -4.12 3.72 11.87
N PRO A 2 -5.36 4.23 11.87
CA PRO A 2 -6.46 3.53 12.51
C PRO A 2 -6.64 2.15 11.87
N ILE A 3 -6.80 1.11 12.70
CA ILE A 3 -7.02 -0.26 12.24
C ILE A 3 -8.34 -0.30 11.43
N PRO A 4 -8.36 -0.86 10.21
CA PRO A 4 -9.61 -1.02 9.48
C PRO A 4 -10.61 -1.87 10.27
N GLU A 5 -11.80 -1.32 10.44
CA GLU A 5 -12.91 -2.03 11.10
C GLU A 5 -13.65 -2.99 10.15
N ALA A 6 -13.25 -3.06 8.87
CA ALA A 6 -13.85 -3.94 7.88
C ALA A 6 -13.50 -5.40 8.16
N TYR A 7 -14.50 -6.28 8.08
CA TYR A 7 -14.35 -7.71 8.28
C TYR A 7 -15.27 -8.50 7.35
N VAL A 8 -14.94 -9.78 7.15
CA VAL A 8 -15.83 -10.74 6.47
C VAL A 8 -16.47 -11.69 7.48
N ASN A 9 -17.72 -12.07 7.23
CA ASN A 9 -18.39 -13.11 8.02
C ASN A 9 -17.87 -14.51 7.67
N ASN A 10 -17.48 -14.72 6.41
CA ASN A 10 -16.90 -15.97 5.92
C ASN A 10 -15.47 -15.74 5.41
N VAL A 11 -14.50 -16.05 6.26
CA VAL A 11 -13.07 -15.96 5.94
C VAL A 11 -12.62 -16.94 4.84
N GLY A 12 -13.33 -18.05 4.66
CA GLY A 12 -13.04 -19.01 3.58
C GLY A 12 -13.30 -18.41 2.21
N ASN A 13 -14.36 -17.61 2.08
CA ASN A 13 -14.69 -16.93 0.82
C ASN A 13 -13.68 -15.83 0.49
N LEU A 14 -13.16 -15.10 1.50
CA LEU A 14 -12.07 -14.16 1.28
C LEU A 14 -10.80 -14.84 0.75
N SER A 15 -10.42 -15.99 1.34
CA SER A 15 -9.27 -16.77 0.86
C SER A 15 -9.45 -17.23 -0.59
N LYS A 16 -10.63 -17.75 -0.91
CA LYS A 16 -10.96 -18.17 -2.29
C LYS A 16 -10.90 -17.00 -3.25
N PHE A 17 -11.49 -15.86 -2.88
CA PHE A 17 -11.50 -14.67 -3.70
C PHE A 17 -10.08 -14.19 -4.04
N LEU A 18 -9.19 -14.12 -3.04
CA LEU A 18 -7.78 -13.74 -3.24
C LEU A 18 -7.06 -14.68 -4.23
N ASN A 19 -7.39 -15.97 -4.24
CA ASN A 19 -6.84 -16.90 -5.22
C ASN A 19 -7.44 -16.68 -6.62
N GLU A 20 -8.77 -16.53 -6.72
CA GLU A 20 -9.47 -16.32 -8.00
C GLU A 20 -9.03 -15.05 -8.73
N ILE A 21 -8.78 -13.95 -8.01
CA ILE A 21 -8.40 -12.69 -8.64
C ILE A 21 -7.03 -12.74 -9.35
N ARG A 22 -6.17 -13.72 -9.02
CA ARG A 22 -4.89 -13.92 -9.71
C ARG A 22 -5.08 -14.39 -11.16
N SER A 23 -6.19 -15.09 -11.44
CA SER A 23 -6.52 -15.65 -12.76
C SER A 23 -7.67 -14.92 -13.47
N ALA A 24 -8.56 -14.25 -12.74
CA ALA A 24 -9.69 -13.49 -13.30
C ALA A 24 -9.23 -12.32 -14.20
N GLY A 25 -10.11 -11.68 -14.97
CA GLY A 25 -9.79 -10.38 -15.59
C GLY A 25 -9.76 -9.24 -14.56
N VAL A 26 -9.12 -8.10 -14.88
CA VAL A 26 -9.20 -6.88 -14.04
C VAL A 26 -10.43 -6.08 -14.48
N PRO A 27 -11.49 -5.98 -13.66
CA PRO A 27 -12.66 -5.19 -14.00
C PRO A 27 -12.37 -3.70 -13.88
N GLU A 28 -13.21 -2.86 -14.47
CA GLU A 28 -13.18 -1.41 -14.21
C GLU A 28 -13.49 -1.11 -12.74
N ARG A 29 -14.47 -1.84 -12.17
CA ARG A 29 -14.87 -1.74 -10.76
C ARG A 29 -15.16 -3.12 -10.19
N VAL A 30 -14.65 -3.38 -8.99
CA VAL A 30 -14.97 -4.57 -8.20
C VAL A 30 -16.29 -4.33 -7.47
N THR A 31 -17.38 -4.77 -8.10
CA THR A 31 -18.75 -4.67 -7.57
C THR A 31 -19.27 -6.03 -7.12
N PHE A 32 -20.43 -6.06 -6.47
CA PHE A 32 -21.06 -7.33 -6.12
C PHE A 32 -21.43 -8.16 -7.35
N GLU A 33 -21.74 -7.54 -8.50
CA GLU A 33 -21.96 -8.27 -9.75
C GLU A 33 -20.69 -8.97 -10.24
N PHE A 34 -19.52 -8.32 -10.12
CA PHE A 34 -18.25 -8.98 -10.41
C PHE A 34 -17.95 -10.14 -9.44
N LEU A 35 -18.27 -9.99 -8.15
CA LEU A 35 -18.16 -11.10 -7.20
C LEU A 35 -19.01 -12.31 -7.63
N LYS A 36 -20.23 -12.07 -8.14
CA LYS A 36 -21.10 -13.15 -8.63
C LYS A 36 -20.51 -13.89 -9.84
N THR A 37 -19.82 -13.21 -10.75
CA THR A 37 -19.19 -13.87 -11.92
C THR A 37 -18.07 -14.82 -11.50
N LEU A 38 -17.42 -14.54 -10.37
CA LEU A 38 -16.42 -15.40 -9.73
C LEU A 38 -17.03 -16.48 -8.80
N GLY A 39 -18.37 -16.58 -8.74
CA GLY A 39 -19.07 -17.58 -7.93
C GLY A 39 -19.47 -17.14 -6.52
N PHE A 40 -19.20 -15.89 -6.11
CA PHE A 40 -19.57 -15.33 -4.82
C PHE A 40 -20.95 -14.67 -4.88
N LYS A 41 -22.00 -15.46 -4.65
CA LYS A 41 -23.41 -15.04 -4.82
C LYS A 41 -24.11 -14.63 -3.52
N SER A 42 -23.48 -14.82 -2.35
CA SER A 42 -24.13 -14.55 -1.07
C SER A 42 -24.03 -13.07 -0.69
N SER A 43 -25.05 -12.53 -0.02
CA SER A 43 -24.97 -11.21 0.61
C SER A 43 -23.80 -11.11 1.60
N ASN A 44 -23.37 -12.24 2.19
CA ASN A 44 -22.23 -12.32 3.09
C ASN A 44 -20.86 -12.12 2.40
N ASP A 45 -20.81 -12.09 1.07
CA ASP A 45 -19.59 -11.88 0.29
C ASP A 45 -19.35 -10.39 0.01
N ARG A 46 -20.39 -9.54 0.11
CA ARG A 46 -20.27 -8.09 -0.10
C ARG A 46 -19.16 -7.42 0.73
N PRO A 47 -18.93 -7.79 2.01
CA PRO A 47 -17.87 -7.19 2.81
C PRO A 47 -16.45 -7.44 2.29
N ILE A 48 -16.24 -8.41 1.39
CA ILE A 48 -14.93 -8.61 0.73
C ILE A 48 -14.49 -7.30 0.06
N ILE A 49 -15.41 -6.59 -0.59
CA ILE A 49 -15.13 -5.31 -1.27
C ILE A 49 -14.63 -4.28 -0.25
N THR A 50 -15.29 -4.15 0.90
CA THR A 50 -14.90 -3.21 1.96
C THR A 50 -13.54 -3.56 2.57
N VAL A 51 -13.24 -4.85 2.73
CA VAL A 51 -11.92 -5.29 3.20
C VAL A 51 -10.82 -4.93 2.20
N LEU A 52 -11.05 -5.13 0.90
CA LEU A 52 -10.08 -4.76 -0.14
C LEU A 52 -9.83 -3.24 -0.20
N LYS A 53 -10.88 -2.43 0.00
CA LYS A 53 -10.74 -0.98 0.18
C LYS A 53 -9.90 -0.65 1.40
N GLY A 54 -10.15 -1.33 2.52
CA GLY A 54 -9.42 -1.13 3.77
C GLY A 54 -7.91 -1.39 3.66
N ILE A 55 -7.50 -2.34 2.83
CA ILE A 55 -6.07 -2.65 2.58
C ILE A 55 -5.48 -1.90 1.38
N GLY A 56 -6.22 -0.96 0.77
CA GLY A 56 -5.71 -0.15 -0.35
C GLY A 56 -5.62 -0.88 -1.71
N PHE A 57 -6.26 -2.05 -1.84
CA PHE A 57 -6.35 -2.75 -3.13
C PHE A 57 -7.43 -2.14 -4.03
N LEU A 58 -8.42 -1.49 -3.43
CA LEU A 58 -9.44 -0.75 -4.16
C LEU A 58 -9.47 0.69 -3.68
N ASP A 59 -9.76 1.61 -4.59
CA ASP A 59 -10.05 3.00 -4.25
C ASP A 59 -11.43 3.13 -3.55
N GLN A 60 -11.82 4.35 -3.18
CA GLN A 60 -13.13 4.63 -2.59
C GLN A 60 -14.29 4.25 -3.52
N ASN A 61 -14.06 4.29 -4.83
CA ASN A 61 -15.00 3.93 -5.89
C ASN A 61 -15.11 2.40 -6.09
N GLY A 62 -14.17 1.61 -5.59
CA GLY A 62 -14.08 0.17 -5.88
C GLY A 62 -13.32 -0.16 -7.16
N SER A 63 -12.59 0.78 -7.75
CA SER A 63 -11.70 0.56 -8.88
C SER A 63 -10.39 -0.10 -8.41
N PRO A 64 -9.85 -1.10 -9.13
CA PRO A 64 -8.58 -1.73 -8.80
C PRO A 64 -7.38 -0.78 -8.80
N THR A 65 -6.67 -0.69 -7.68
CA THR A 65 -5.42 0.08 -7.55
C THR A 65 -4.23 -0.67 -8.19
N GLU A 66 -3.08 -0.01 -8.25
CA GLU A 66 -1.83 -0.64 -8.66
C GLU A 66 -1.46 -1.83 -7.75
N ALA A 67 -1.68 -1.72 -6.44
CA ALA A 67 -1.44 -2.80 -5.49
C ALA A 67 -2.30 -4.04 -5.82
N TYR A 68 -3.56 -3.86 -6.22
CA TYR A 68 -4.40 -4.97 -6.67
C TYR A 68 -3.86 -5.62 -7.94
N ARG A 69 -3.39 -4.82 -8.90
CA ARG A 69 -2.83 -5.35 -10.15
C ARG A 69 -1.54 -6.11 -9.90
N ALA A 70 -0.67 -5.59 -9.04
CA ALA A 70 0.57 -6.22 -8.63
C ALA A 70 0.32 -7.50 -7.81
N TYR A 71 -0.76 -7.56 -7.03
CA TYR A 71 -1.16 -8.77 -6.30
C TYR A 71 -1.44 -9.98 -7.20
N ARG A 72 -1.82 -9.75 -8.45
CA ARG A 72 -2.14 -10.83 -9.39
C ARG A 72 -0.90 -11.59 -9.88
N ASP A 73 0.27 -10.97 -9.78
CA ASP A 73 1.53 -11.65 -10.08
C ASP A 73 1.72 -12.83 -9.12
N HIS A 74 2.00 -14.02 -9.67
CA HIS A 74 2.04 -15.20 -8.84
C HIS A 74 3.25 -15.24 -7.89
N ASN A 75 4.34 -14.58 -8.25
CA ASN A 75 5.58 -14.55 -7.50
C ASN A 75 5.62 -13.38 -6.53
N GLN A 76 5.24 -12.18 -6.99
CA GLN A 76 5.33 -10.94 -6.19
C GLN A 76 4.06 -10.65 -5.40
N GLY A 77 2.90 -11.18 -5.83
CA GLY A 77 1.62 -10.82 -5.25
C GLY A 77 1.51 -11.03 -3.74
N PRO A 78 1.90 -12.20 -3.19
CA PRO A 78 1.91 -12.41 -1.73
C PRO A 78 2.72 -11.36 -0.97
N ARG A 79 3.81 -10.84 -1.53
CA ARG A 79 4.64 -9.80 -0.91
C ARG A 79 4.01 -8.42 -0.97
N VAL A 80 3.33 -8.11 -2.07
CA VAL A 80 2.51 -6.89 -2.20
C VAL A 80 1.44 -6.85 -1.11
N LEU A 81 0.77 -7.98 -0.88
CA LEU A 81 -0.21 -8.09 0.21
C LEU A 81 0.44 -7.93 1.59
N ALA A 82 1.62 -8.51 1.82
CA ALA A 82 2.33 -8.33 3.10
C ALA A 82 2.67 -6.86 3.37
N ASN A 83 3.12 -6.11 2.35
CA ASN A 83 3.41 -4.69 2.48
C ASN A 83 2.13 -3.89 2.79
N ALA A 84 1.05 -4.11 2.03
CA ALA A 84 -0.25 -3.51 2.29
C ALA A 84 -0.72 -3.78 3.74
N LEU A 85 -0.57 -5.01 4.23
CA LEU A 85 -0.92 -5.35 5.61
C LEU A 85 -0.04 -4.64 6.64
N LYS A 86 1.27 -4.53 6.41
CA LYS A 86 2.18 -3.80 7.31
C LYS A 86 1.80 -2.32 7.43
N GLN A 87 1.40 -1.70 6.32
CA GLN A 87 0.98 -0.30 6.30
C GLN A 87 -0.38 -0.10 6.97
N THR A 88 -1.38 -0.83 6.51
CA THR A 88 -2.77 -0.74 6.96
C THR A 88 -2.94 -1.13 8.42
N TYR A 89 -2.32 -2.23 8.85
CA TYR A 89 -2.37 -2.73 10.22
C TYR A 89 -1.13 -2.37 11.03
N SER A 90 -0.51 -1.23 10.71
CA SER A 90 0.71 -0.72 11.37
C SER A 90 0.64 -0.79 12.89
N ASP A 91 -0.49 -0.37 13.49
CA ASP A 91 -0.70 -0.42 14.94
C ASP A 91 -0.65 -1.85 15.54
N ILE A 92 -1.05 -2.88 14.78
CA ILE A 92 -0.95 -4.28 15.21
C ILE A 92 0.53 -4.72 15.14
N PHE A 93 1.25 -4.35 14.09
CA PHE A 93 2.67 -4.69 13.93
C PHE A 93 3.58 -3.89 14.89
N LEU A 94 3.18 -2.70 15.31
CA LEU A 94 3.83 -1.94 16.38
C LEU A 94 3.71 -2.63 17.74
N ALA A 95 2.55 -3.25 18.02
CA ALA A 95 2.36 -4.04 19.23
C ALA A 95 3.11 -5.38 19.17
N ASN A 96 3.26 -5.98 17.99
CA ASN A 96 4.05 -7.19 17.79
C ASN A 96 4.60 -7.27 16.36
N THR A 97 5.93 -7.26 16.22
CA THR A 97 6.62 -7.31 14.91
C THR A 97 6.27 -8.56 14.09
N LYS A 98 5.93 -9.66 14.75
CA LYS A 98 5.49 -10.93 14.14
C LYS A 98 3.98 -11.15 14.30
N ALA A 99 3.18 -10.09 14.27
CA ALA A 99 1.72 -10.18 14.38
C ALA A 99 1.07 -11.18 13.40
N HIS A 100 1.64 -11.34 12.20
CA HIS A 100 1.19 -12.30 11.21
C HIS A 100 1.27 -13.76 11.66
N GLU A 101 2.17 -14.11 12.59
CA GLU A 101 2.32 -15.46 13.15
C GLU A 101 1.34 -15.73 14.29
N LEU A 102 0.86 -14.69 14.98
CA LEU A 102 0.03 -14.82 16.19
C LEU A 102 -1.29 -15.57 15.94
N PRO A 103 -1.79 -16.32 16.94
CA PRO A 103 -3.13 -16.90 16.89
C PRO A 103 -4.21 -15.81 17.02
N VAL A 104 -5.42 -16.14 16.57
CA VAL A 104 -6.56 -15.20 16.54
C VAL A 104 -6.86 -14.64 17.93
N ASP A 105 -6.76 -15.44 18.99
CA ASP A 105 -7.05 -14.97 20.36
C ASP A 105 -6.07 -13.90 20.86
N LYS A 106 -4.79 -13.98 20.48
CA LYS A 106 -3.81 -12.95 20.82
C LYS A 106 -4.03 -11.68 19.99
N LEU A 107 -4.38 -11.84 18.72
CA LEU A 107 -4.73 -10.72 17.84
C LEU A 107 -5.98 -9.98 18.34
N LYS A 108 -7.00 -10.70 18.84
CA LYS A 108 -8.18 -10.09 19.47
C LYS A 108 -7.78 -9.15 20.61
N GLY A 109 -6.88 -9.59 21.50
CA GLY A 109 -6.41 -8.78 22.61
C GLY A 109 -5.78 -7.47 22.15
N ILE A 110 -4.87 -7.54 21.17
CA ILE A 110 -4.23 -6.34 20.61
C ILE A 110 -5.27 -5.42 19.97
N ILE A 111 -6.14 -5.96 19.12
CA ILE A 111 -7.15 -5.17 18.39
C ILE A 111 -8.13 -4.51 19.38
N ALA A 112 -8.60 -5.21 20.42
CA ALA A 112 -9.50 -4.67 21.42
C ALA A 112 -8.93 -3.47 22.19
N THR A 113 -7.60 -3.34 22.32
CA THR A 113 -6.97 -2.15 22.93
C THR A 113 -6.99 -0.93 22.01
N LYS A 114 -7.24 -1.13 20.71
CA LYS A 114 -7.17 -0.10 19.67
C LYS A 114 -8.54 0.30 19.12
N ILE A 115 -9.52 -0.62 19.15
CA ILE A 115 -10.88 -0.35 18.67
C ILE A 115 -11.92 -0.63 19.75
N SER A 116 -12.86 0.30 19.91
CA SER A 116 -13.96 0.18 20.87
C SER A 116 -15.16 -0.53 20.23
N LYS A 117 -15.04 -1.83 19.96
CA LYS A 117 -16.09 -2.68 19.38
C LYS A 117 -16.38 -3.90 20.25
N GLY A 118 -17.56 -4.50 20.06
CA GLY A 118 -17.94 -5.73 20.75
C GLY A 118 -17.03 -6.92 20.40
N GLU A 119 -16.90 -7.86 21.34
CA GLU A 119 -15.95 -8.98 21.23
C GLU A 119 -16.15 -9.83 19.96
N GLY A 120 -17.40 -10.04 19.55
CA GLY A 120 -17.73 -10.78 18.32
C GLY A 120 -17.18 -10.10 17.06
N VAL A 121 -17.28 -8.77 16.99
CA VAL A 121 -16.75 -7.99 15.86
C VAL A 121 -15.22 -8.02 15.86
N VAL A 122 -14.60 -7.82 17.02
CA VAL A 122 -13.14 -7.90 17.17
C VAL A 122 -12.60 -9.26 16.72
N LYS A 123 -13.31 -10.35 17.07
CA LYS A 123 -12.97 -11.71 16.62
C LYS A 123 -13.01 -11.84 15.10
N LEU A 124 -14.01 -11.27 14.43
CA LEU A 124 -14.13 -11.31 12.97
C LEU A 124 -13.03 -10.48 12.29
N ILE A 125 -12.68 -9.32 12.84
CA ILE A 125 -11.56 -8.51 12.35
C ILE A 125 -10.24 -9.29 12.50
N ALA A 126 -9.99 -9.87 13.66
CA ALA A 126 -8.79 -10.69 13.91
C ALA A 126 -8.70 -11.90 12.96
N ALA A 127 -9.83 -12.58 12.70
CA ALA A 127 -9.89 -13.70 11.77
C ALA A 127 -9.68 -13.25 10.31
N THR A 128 -10.21 -12.09 9.92
CA THR A 128 -10.01 -11.48 8.61
C THR A 128 -8.53 -11.14 8.39
N PHE A 129 -7.91 -10.44 9.35
CA PHE A 129 -6.47 -10.15 9.32
C PHE A 129 -5.65 -11.43 9.20
N LYS A 130 -5.92 -12.44 10.03
CA LYS A 130 -5.17 -13.71 9.99
C LYS A 130 -5.29 -14.42 8.64
N THR A 131 -6.45 -14.29 7.99
CA THR A 131 -6.70 -14.88 6.68
C THR A 131 -5.91 -14.16 5.59
N LEU A 132 -5.89 -12.82 5.61
CA LEU A 132 -5.06 -12.02 4.72
C LEU A 132 -3.57 -12.33 4.93
N ALA A 133 -3.13 -12.39 6.18
CA ALA A 133 -1.75 -12.70 6.53
C ALA A 133 -1.31 -14.10 6.06
N LYS A 134 -2.21 -15.08 6.04
CA LYS A 134 -1.90 -16.42 5.49
C LYS A 134 -1.68 -16.43 3.99
N ALA A 135 -2.28 -15.50 3.26
CA ALA A 135 -2.11 -15.36 1.80
C ALA A 135 -0.93 -14.44 1.44
N ALA A 136 -0.24 -13.89 2.43
CA ALA A 136 0.84 -12.93 2.27
C ALA A 136 2.21 -13.58 2.56
N ASP A 137 3.24 -13.11 1.87
CA ASP A 137 4.63 -13.51 2.09
C ASP A 137 5.38 -12.38 2.80
N PHE A 138 5.72 -12.61 4.08
CA PHE A 138 6.42 -11.65 4.93
C PHE A 138 7.96 -11.80 4.88
N SER A 139 8.48 -12.62 3.98
CA SER A 139 9.93 -12.78 3.79
C SER A 139 10.58 -11.46 3.41
N ASP A 140 11.69 -11.11 4.06
CA ASP A 140 12.42 -9.88 3.75
C ASP A 140 13.10 -9.99 2.38
N GLY A 141 12.68 -9.15 1.44
CA GLY A 141 13.21 -9.04 0.09
C GLY A 141 12.61 -7.81 -0.61
N PRO A 142 13.29 -7.23 -1.62
CA PRO A 142 12.78 -6.05 -2.30
C PRO A 142 11.45 -6.36 -2.98
N VAL A 143 10.39 -5.68 -2.54
CA VAL A 143 9.10 -5.66 -3.23
C VAL A 143 9.11 -4.48 -4.17
N VAL A 144 9.18 -4.74 -5.47
CA VAL A 144 9.12 -3.68 -6.49
C VAL A 144 7.65 -3.32 -6.67
N ILE A 145 7.19 -2.31 -5.93
CA ILE A 145 5.94 -1.60 -6.23
C ILE A 145 6.37 -0.25 -6.80
N PRO A 146 5.96 0.13 -8.02
CA PRO A 146 6.25 1.46 -8.53
C PRO A 146 5.72 2.50 -7.54
N GLU A 147 6.54 3.51 -7.27
CA GLU A 147 6.34 4.54 -6.24
C GLU A 147 5.13 5.47 -6.49
N SER A 148 4.29 5.15 -7.48
CA SER A 148 3.14 5.95 -7.88
C SER A 148 1.85 5.64 -7.11
N ALA A 149 1.88 4.71 -6.14
CA ALA A 149 0.74 4.35 -5.28
C ALA A 149 0.57 5.25 -4.03
N ILE A 150 1.31 6.35 -3.93
CA ILE A 150 1.28 7.30 -2.81
C ILE A 150 1.03 8.72 -3.32
N ALA A 151 -0.23 9.04 -3.57
CA ALA A 151 -0.84 10.36 -3.31
C ALA A 151 -2.26 10.42 -3.89
N GLU A 152 -3.26 10.08 -3.08
CA GLU A 152 -4.57 10.76 -3.15
C GLU A 152 -4.74 11.55 -1.85
N ASP A 153 -4.28 12.80 -1.96
CA ASP A 153 -4.78 14.03 -1.38
C ASP A 153 -6.03 13.92 -0.47
N ILE A 154 -5.83 14.14 0.84
CA ILE A 154 -6.86 14.75 1.69
C ILE A 154 -6.36 16.15 2.04
N GLU A 155 -6.87 17.06 1.24
CA GLU A 155 -6.79 18.51 1.29
C GLU A 155 -7.13 19.07 2.70
N LEU A 156 -6.14 19.72 3.33
CA LEU A 156 -6.37 20.73 4.36
C LEU A 156 -5.97 22.10 3.79
N LYS A 157 -6.98 22.85 3.32
CA LYS A 157 -6.99 24.32 3.13
C LYS A 157 -6.43 24.99 4.40
N GLN A 158 -5.58 26.04 4.39
CA GLN A 158 -5.48 27.30 3.63
C GLN A 158 -4.24 28.08 4.20
N PRO A 159 -3.88 29.32 3.78
CA PRO A 159 -4.13 30.07 2.54
C PRO A 159 -2.86 30.69 1.88
N ASN A 160 -3.00 31.01 0.59
CA ASN A 160 -2.41 32.10 -0.21
C ASN A 160 -1.03 32.68 0.16
N GLU A 161 -0.12 32.71 -0.82
CA GLU A 161 0.48 33.96 -1.35
C GLU A 161 0.88 33.78 -2.83
N GLU A 162 0.66 34.83 -3.58
CA GLU A 162 0.67 34.96 -5.03
C GLU A 162 2.10 35.15 -5.59
N GLY A 163 2.39 34.61 -6.78
CA GLY A 163 3.52 35.08 -7.60
C GLY A 163 4.15 34.01 -8.52
N PRO A 164 4.68 34.38 -9.69
CA PRO A 164 4.05 33.93 -10.94
C PRO A 164 4.82 32.90 -11.76
N HIS A 165 3.99 32.14 -12.48
CA HIS A 165 4.18 31.41 -13.73
C HIS A 165 5.35 31.88 -14.62
N LEU A 166 6.23 30.95 -15.02
CA LEU A 166 6.85 30.98 -16.35
C LEU A 166 6.87 29.56 -16.95
N SER A 167 6.17 29.47 -18.06
CA SER A 167 5.97 28.30 -18.91
C SER A 167 7.16 28.10 -19.86
N HIS A 168 7.60 26.83 -20.03
CA HIS A 168 8.07 26.11 -21.24
C HIS A 168 8.97 26.83 -22.30
N PRO A 169 9.56 26.16 -23.32
CA PRO A 169 9.68 24.71 -23.62
C PRO A 169 11.13 24.31 -24.02
N ALA A 170 11.40 23.02 -24.26
CA ALA A 170 12.10 22.59 -25.49
C ALA A 170 12.16 21.05 -25.60
N LYS A 171 11.68 20.57 -26.76
CA LYS A 171 11.85 19.20 -27.27
C LYS A 171 13.26 19.03 -27.86
N ALA A 172 13.88 17.86 -27.69
CA ALA A 172 14.77 17.21 -28.67
C ALA A 172 14.90 15.72 -28.30
N LYS A 173 14.18 14.82 -28.99
CA LYS A 173 14.62 13.99 -30.12
C LYS A 173 15.59 12.85 -29.74
N MET A 174 15.08 11.62 -29.93
CA MET A 174 15.80 10.34 -29.92
C MET A 174 17.16 10.38 -30.63
N ILE A 175 18.16 9.71 -30.04
CA ILE A 175 19.15 8.91 -30.77
C ILE A 175 19.45 7.65 -29.94
N SER A 176 19.33 6.49 -30.61
CA SER A 176 19.76 5.18 -30.14
C SER A 176 21.30 5.12 -30.10
N GLY A 177 21.85 4.72 -28.96
CA GLY A 177 23.29 4.50 -28.78
C GLY A 177 23.53 3.68 -27.52
N HIS A 178 24.08 2.48 -27.67
CA HIS A 178 24.43 1.59 -26.56
C HIS A 178 25.52 2.25 -25.70
N GLY A 179 25.11 2.81 -24.56
CA GLY A 179 25.98 3.16 -23.44
C GLY A 179 25.25 2.78 -22.17
N ALA A 180 25.90 2.04 -21.28
CA ALA A 180 25.33 1.71 -19.98
C ALA A 180 24.98 3.02 -19.26
N ALA A 181 23.68 3.33 -19.17
CA ALA A 181 23.20 4.49 -18.44
C ALA A 181 23.34 4.19 -16.96
N LEU A 182 24.42 4.67 -16.36
CA LEU A 182 24.72 4.45 -14.95
C LEU A 182 23.94 5.47 -14.13
N HIS A 183 22.81 5.01 -13.58
CA HIS A 183 21.97 5.82 -12.72
C HIS A 183 22.44 5.70 -11.27
N TYR A 184 23.00 6.78 -10.74
CA TYR A 184 23.41 6.87 -9.34
C TYR A 184 22.36 7.63 -8.52
N ASN A 185 21.92 7.03 -7.42
CA ASN A 185 21.11 7.70 -6.41
C ASN A 185 22.00 7.96 -5.18
N ILE A 186 22.27 9.24 -4.89
CA ILE A 186 23.15 9.65 -3.80
C ILE A 186 22.31 10.39 -2.77
N GLN A 187 22.26 9.84 -1.57
CA GLN A 187 21.55 10.43 -0.44
C GLN A 187 22.56 11.08 0.51
N ILE A 188 22.45 12.41 0.66
CA ILE A 188 23.37 13.21 1.47
C ILE A 188 22.67 13.64 2.75
N HIS A 189 23.24 13.26 3.89
CA HIS A 189 22.80 13.74 5.19
C HIS A 189 23.52 15.04 5.52
N PHE A 190 22.77 16.14 5.66
CA PHE A 190 23.34 17.41 6.05
C PHE A 190 23.71 17.44 7.54
N PRO A 191 24.83 18.06 7.91
CA PRO A 191 25.16 18.29 9.30
C PRO A 191 24.17 19.26 9.94
N THR A 192 23.86 19.07 11.22
CA THR A 192 22.97 19.95 12.00
C THR A 192 23.71 21.23 12.42
N THR A 193 24.20 21.99 11.44
CA THR A 193 24.83 23.30 11.66
C THR A 193 23.90 24.40 11.16
N THR A 194 23.96 25.58 11.80
CA THR A 194 23.27 26.80 11.35
C THR A 194 24.16 27.67 10.46
N ASP A 195 25.41 27.27 10.21
CA ASP A 195 26.36 28.02 9.40
C ASP A 195 26.12 27.82 7.90
N VAL A 196 25.64 28.88 7.24
CA VAL A 196 25.35 28.93 5.80
C VAL A 196 26.59 28.68 4.94
N THR A 197 27.79 29.02 5.43
CA THR A 197 29.04 28.83 4.67
C THR A 197 29.36 27.34 4.47
N VAL A 198 29.01 26.49 5.42
CA VAL A 198 29.19 25.03 5.35
C VAL A 198 28.31 24.42 4.26
N TYR A 199 27.04 24.83 4.21
CA TYR A 199 26.12 24.39 3.15
C TYR A 199 26.61 24.83 1.76
N ASN A 200 27.05 26.09 1.63
CA ASN A 200 27.58 26.60 0.36
C ASN A 200 28.83 25.85 -0.10
N ALA A 201 29.72 25.47 0.81
CA ALA A 201 30.89 24.66 0.49
C ALA A 201 30.49 23.26 0.00
N ILE A 202 29.50 22.62 0.64
CA ILE A 202 28.97 21.31 0.23
C ILE A 202 28.36 21.40 -1.18
N PHE A 203 27.51 22.40 -1.45
CA PHE A 203 26.89 22.56 -2.77
C PHE A 203 27.89 22.89 -3.87
N LYS A 204 28.90 23.72 -3.57
CA LYS A 204 29.99 24.02 -4.51
C LYS A 204 30.78 22.77 -4.85
N SER A 205 31.15 21.97 -3.85
CA SER A 205 31.88 20.71 -4.05
C SER A 205 31.05 19.68 -4.84
N LEU A 206 29.73 19.62 -4.61
CA LEU A 206 28.84 18.73 -5.38
C LEU A 206 28.75 19.15 -6.85
N LYS A 207 28.65 20.45 -7.10
CA LYS A 207 28.61 20.98 -8.48
C LYS A 207 29.93 20.75 -9.22
N GLU A 208 31.08 20.84 -8.55
CA GLU A 208 32.39 20.66 -9.17
C GLU A 208 32.75 19.20 -9.47
N HIS A 209 32.23 18.25 -8.68
CA HIS A 209 32.67 16.85 -8.75
C HIS A 209 31.60 15.86 -9.23
N LEU A 210 30.33 16.27 -9.28
CA LEU A 210 29.21 15.35 -9.48
C LEU A 210 28.29 15.74 -10.66
N LEU A 211 28.43 16.97 -11.17
CA LEU A 211 27.72 17.55 -12.32
C LEU A 211 28.72 17.83 -13.45
#